data_AF-A0A7Y1CM70-F1
#
_entry.id   AF-A0A7Y1CM70-F1
#
_cell.length_a   1.000
_cell.length_b   1.000
_cell.length_c   1.000
_cell.angle_alpha   90.00
_cell.angle_beta   90.00
_cell.angle_gamma   90.00
#
_symmetry.space_group_name_H-M   'P 1'
#
loop_
_entity.id
_entity.type
_entity.pdbx_description
1 polymer ?
#
loop_
_entity_poly.entity_id
_entity_poly.type
_entity_poly.pdbx_seq_one_letter_code
_entity_poly.pdbx_strand_id
1 'polypeptide(L)'
;MFFLKTLTGLRISKRAGWHTEMAVDWKHYISVVTEKLKVFLPLGCGQELITSAVSEERKVAAGLVETLRFKEGGDVYFGVEGFLVFLCAEDKKYAAVFRRDIESASDLCAAVGEFSKRHNMPCLEFTDAHFLFLIDSLDLPLRTSLDVAVLKGSVDLSNNKRAVLDFDIAKRCYGDIFVWELVPGFDERMLLELLICTPAGELNLSWMAKSFDFGFKRAVGVFSNVFDIGKLCKSLVRPVEAATDLIVESASIGLSRVEYLVSALKNYNMPEQDVVFGVGGGVCFAFEGGGRKFIALSLRNFHDDEIHKICSQMAELKAYEENLTIECVLSFFYNFDGLFDLSPGYLNQPKRIVDELDLSEMFKVDFKDLFRLYEDLRIFDISNAVDLSPWKVLCHLAVRFRRARSAFIPDSIASLAHRLSDLSYVPHENIYLSLSASHWKHSFLEVYRVVEGLYYFGWMHSLKKALKSTLTEHELSQQCKESAAWAHKEKASISKLFELVPVVAMEACNPSEISCVKEKLKGKQGDEFMRALSGVIYSIRNSNVHQGAHATDEFIEITAGCWPKLTGCLFLVAEYFYCNYSSGMPSRDDV
;
A
#
# COMPACT_ATOMS: atom_id res chain seq x y z
N MET A 1 17.79 38.53 -2.81
CA MET A 1 18.21 37.91 -1.52
C MET A 1 18.78 36.54 -1.87
N PHE A 2 20.02 36.40 -2.33
CA PHE A 2 21.28 36.56 -1.58
C PHE A 2 21.35 35.69 -0.32
N PHE A 3 21.77 34.43 -0.50
CA PHE A 3 23.02 33.96 0.10
C PHE A 3 23.65 32.90 -0.83
N LEU A 4 24.84 33.23 -1.31
CA LEU A 4 25.70 32.47 -2.21
C LEU A 4 27.04 32.46 -1.48
N LYS A 5 27.67 31.28 -1.29
CA LYS A 5 29.09 31.01 -1.56
C LYS A 5 29.73 29.95 -0.64
N THR A 6 30.56 29.16 -1.32
CA THR A 6 31.86 28.60 -0.90
C THR A 6 31.86 27.45 0.10
N LEU A 7 32.09 26.24 -0.45
CA LEU A 7 33.37 25.52 -0.23
C LEU A 7 33.56 24.44 -1.31
N THR A 8 34.04 24.87 -2.48
CA THR A 8 34.96 24.06 -3.29
C THR A 8 36.34 24.20 -2.67
N GLY A 9 37.00 23.09 -2.36
CA GLY A 9 38.44 23.09 -2.09
C GLY A 9 38.88 22.46 -0.78
N LEU A 10 38.69 21.15 -0.63
CA LEU A 10 39.66 20.31 0.08
C LEU A 10 39.91 19.05 -0.76
N ARG A 11 40.84 19.17 -1.72
CA ARG A 11 41.64 18.04 -2.19
C ARG A 11 42.46 17.58 -0.99
N ILE A 12 42.00 16.55 -0.26
CA ILE A 12 42.91 15.77 0.55
C ILE A 12 43.54 14.74 -0.38
N SER A 13 44.64 15.16 -1.00
CA SER A 13 45.68 14.24 -1.45
C SER A 13 46.39 13.69 -0.22
N LYS A 14 46.01 12.50 0.24
CA LYS A 14 46.92 11.62 0.98
C LYS A 14 46.88 10.23 0.35
N ARG A 15 47.81 10.00 -0.59
CA ARG A 15 48.48 8.70 -0.66
C ARG A 15 49.54 8.70 0.44
N ALA A 16 49.23 8.07 1.55
CA ALA A 16 50.14 7.70 2.64
C ALA A 16 49.37 6.70 3.53
N GLY A 17 49.77 5.45 3.73
CA GLY A 17 50.93 4.71 3.26
C GLY A 17 50.57 3.22 3.15
N TRP A 18 51.52 2.45 2.63
CA TRP A 18 51.43 1.00 2.65
C TRP A 18 51.45 0.47 4.08
N HIS A 19 50.51 -0.44 4.38
CA HIS A 19 50.61 -1.60 5.28
C HIS A 19 51.38 -1.41 6.59
N THR A 20 50.66 -1.20 7.72
CA THR A 20 50.80 -1.97 8.99
C THR A 20 49.96 -1.49 10.20
N GLU A 21 49.26 -0.34 10.19
CA GLU A 21 48.69 0.23 11.45
C GLU A 21 47.21 0.64 11.44
N MET A 22 46.36 0.07 10.58
CA MET A 22 44.93 -0.02 10.91
C MET A 22 44.67 -1.43 11.42
N ALA A 23 45.16 -1.66 12.65
CA ALA A 23 44.77 -2.84 13.38
C ALA A 23 43.28 -2.63 13.70
N VAL A 24 42.41 -3.33 12.97
CA VAL A 24 41.02 -3.57 13.35
C VAL A 24 40.97 -3.64 14.87
N ASP A 25 40.15 -2.82 15.52
CA ASP A 25 40.01 -2.88 16.97
C ASP A 25 39.25 -4.15 17.33
N TRP A 26 39.98 -5.26 17.27
CA TRP A 26 39.47 -6.60 17.55
C TRP A 26 38.87 -6.63 18.95
N LYS A 27 39.37 -5.82 19.88
CA LYS A 27 38.81 -5.73 21.23
C LYS A 27 37.41 -5.12 21.21
N HIS A 28 37.18 -4.06 20.43
CA HIS A 28 35.83 -3.49 20.22
C HIS A 28 34.87 -4.56 19.70
N TYR A 29 35.23 -5.24 18.60
CA TYR A 29 34.38 -6.27 18.00
C TYR A 29 34.11 -7.46 18.93
N ILE A 30 35.14 -7.94 19.63
CA ILE A 30 34.95 -8.99 20.65
C ILE A 30 34.06 -8.49 21.79
N SER A 31 34.19 -7.21 22.20
CA SER A 31 33.29 -6.63 23.18
C SER A 31 31.85 -6.66 22.69
N VAL A 32 31.58 -6.26 21.44
CA VAL A 32 30.22 -6.28 20.85
C VAL A 32 29.64 -7.71 20.82
N VAL A 33 30.44 -8.70 20.41
CA VAL A 33 30.05 -10.13 20.38
C VAL A 33 29.80 -10.69 21.78
N THR A 34 30.57 -10.26 22.77
CA THR A 34 30.47 -10.82 24.12
C THR A 34 29.43 -10.10 24.99
N GLU A 35 29.09 -8.85 24.69
CA GLU A 35 28.25 -8.00 25.55
C GLU A 35 26.90 -8.62 25.88
N LYS A 36 26.19 -9.14 24.86
CA LYS A 36 24.89 -9.79 25.10
C LYS A 36 25.02 -11.14 25.82
N LEU A 37 26.15 -11.84 25.65
CA LEU A 37 26.41 -13.13 26.27
C LEU A 37 26.72 -13.02 27.77
N LYS A 38 27.26 -11.87 28.21
CA LYS A 38 27.60 -11.62 29.63
C LYS A 38 26.40 -11.84 30.55
N VAL A 39 25.18 -11.53 30.10
CA VAL A 39 23.94 -11.68 30.87
C VAL A 39 23.63 -13.14 31.25
N PHE A 40 24.14 -14.10 30.47
CA PHE A 40 23.88 -15.53 30.67
C PHE A 40 24.99 -16.26 31.42
N LEU A 41 26.11 -15.59 31.65
CA LEU A 41 27.32 -16.17 32.21
C LEU A 41 27.51 -15.74 33.67
N PRO A 42 27.96 -16.65 34.56
CA PRO A 42 28.16 -16.35 35.97
C PRO A 42 29.49 -15.61 36.18
N LEU A 43 29.62 -14.44 35.57
CA LEU A 43 30.83 -13.62 35.66
C LEU A 43 30.89 -12.95 37.04
N GLY A 44 32.03 -13.05 37.71
CA GLY A 44 32.32 -12.33 38.93
C GLY A 44 32.35 -10.81 38.70
N CYS A 45 32.14 -10.03 39.77
CA CYS A 45 32.21 -8.56 39.70
C CYS A 45 33.56 -8.11 39.12
N GLY A 46 33.53 -7.40 38.00
CA GLY A 46 34.72 -6.91 37.29
C GLY A 46 35.44 -7.94 36.41
N GLN A 47 34.89 -9.16 36.23
CA GLN A 47 35.41 -10.09 35.23
C GLN A 47 35.00 -9.66 33.82
N GLU A 48 35.98 -9.59 32.93
CA GLU A 48 35.77 -9.32 31.51
C GLU A 48 35.56 -10.65 30.76
N LEU A 49 34.51 -10.73 29.94
CA LEU A 49 34.33 -11.82 28.99
C LEU A 49 35.07 -11.48 27.71
N ILE A 50 36.05 -12.30 27.35
CA ILE A 50 36.80 -12.19 26.10
C ILE A 50 36.66 -13.49 25.31
N THR A 51 37.06 -13.48 24.03
CA THR A 51 37.16 -14.72 23.27
C THR A 51 38.57 -15.31 23.29
N SER A 52 38.68 -16.61 22.98
CA SER A 52 39.95 -17.24 22.62
C SER A 52 40.64 -16.48 21.48
N ALA A 53 41.97 -16.58 21.42
CA ALA A 53 42.72 -15.98 20.32
C ALA A 53 42.38 -16.71 19.01
N VAL A 54 41.87 -15.97 18.03
CA VAL A 54 41.68 -16.49 16.66
C VAL A 54 42.99 -16.51 15.89
N SER A 55 43.10 -17.37 14.87
CA SER A 55 44.28 -17.46 14.01
C SER A 55 44.59 -16.14 13.30
N GLU A 56 45.85 -15.90 12.96
CA GLU A 56 46.26 -14.70 12.21
C GLU A 56 45.55 -14.59 10.86
N GLU A 57 45.31 -15.70 10.18
CA GLU A 57 44.51 -15.73 8.93
C GLU A 57 43.11 -15.13 9.10
N ARG A 58 42.43 -15.43 10.23
CA ARG A 58 41.11 -14.87 10.54
C ARG A 58 41.18 -13.40 10.87
N LYS A 59 42.23 -12.95 11.56
CA LYS A 59 42.47 -11.52 11.82
C LYS A 59 42.75 -10.73 10.55
N VAL A 60 43.50 -11.32 9.62
CA VAL A 60 43.77 -10.72 8.30
C VAL A 60 42.45 -10.62 7.51
N ALA A 61 41.62 -11.67 7.52
CA ALA A 61 40.30 -11.61 6.90
C ALA A 61 39.40 -10.53 7.53
N ALA A 62 39.50 -10.32 8.85
CA ALA A 62 38.81 -9.25 9.56
C ALA A 62 39.27 -7.84 9.16
N GLY A 63 40.45 -7.68 8.53
CA GLY A 63 40.86 -6.41 7.91
C GLY A 63 39.85 -5.86 6.90
N LEU A 64 39.02 -6.74 6.32
CA LEU A 64 37.92 -6.35 5.43
C LEU A 64 36.86 -5.49 6.13
N VAL A 65 36.68 -5.62 7.45
CA VAL A 65 35.64 -4.93 8.23
C VAL A 65 35.68 -3.42 8.05
N GLU A 66 36.88 -2.83 8.00
CA GLU A 66 37.05 -1.37 7.87
C GLU A 66 36.60 -0.83 6.51
N THR A 67 36.52 -1.71 5.50
CA THR A 67 36.11 -1.35 4.14
C THR A 67 34.67 -1.76 3.83
N LEU A 68 34.07 -2.62 4.67
CA LEU A 68 32.69 -3.04 4.53
C LEU A 68 31.74 -1.88 4.79
N ARG A 69 30.76 -1.75 3.91
CA ARG A 69 29.63 -0.84 4.05
C ARG A 69 28.40 -1.50 3.46
N PHE A 70 27.23 -1.11 3.91
CA PHE A 70 26.00 -1.44 3.19
C PHE A 70 26.05 -0.87 1.77
N LYS A 71 25.51 -1.62 0.81
CA LYS A 71 25.32 -1.15 -0.56
C LYS A 71 24.36 0.04 -0.54
N GLU A 72 24.81 1.20 -1.01
CA GLU A 72 23.98 2.40 -1.09
C GLU A 72 22.76 2.15 -1.97
N GLY A 73 21.57 2.44 -1.44
CA GLY A 73 20.30 2.11 -2.08
C GLY A 73 20.03 0.61 -2.24
N GLY A 74 20.79 -0.23 -1.53
CA GLY A 74 20.52 -1.66 -1.43
C GLY A 74 19.21 -1.90 -0.68
N ASP A 75 18.50 -2.94 -1.10
CA ASP A 75 17.33 -3.42 -0.40
C ASP A 75 17.74 -4.31 0.78
N VAL A 76 16.92 -4.31 1.83
CA VAL A 76 17.04 -5.25 2.93
C VAL A 76 15.80 -6.11 2.97
N TYR A 77 15.99 -7.40 3.17
CA TYR A 77 14.89 -8.34 3.38
C TYR A 77 15.06 -8.99 4.73
N PHE A 78 14.00 -9.04 5.53
CA PHE A 78 14.06 -9.77 6.79
C PHE A 78 12.79 -10.56 7.02
N GLY A 79 12.96 -11.68 7.70
CA GLY A 79 11.88 -12.54 8.14
C GLY A 79 12.01 -12.79 9.65
N VAL A 80 11.28 -13.79 10.12
CA VAL A 80 11.27 -14.14 11.55
C VAL A 80 12.63 -14.56 12.08
N GLU A 81 13.35 -15.39 11.31
CA GLU A 81 14.57 -16.06 11.77
C GLU A 81 15.85 -15.48 11.18
N GLY A 82 15.77 -14.39 10.42
CA GLY A 82 16.94 -13.89 9.74
C GLY A 82 16.71 -12.70 8.83
N PHE A 83 17.76 -12.35 8.11
CA PHE A 83 17.73 -11.31 7.10
C PHE A 83 18.74 -11.54 5.99
N LEU A 84 18.53 -10.84 4.88
CA LEU A 84 19.41 -10.70 3.73
C LEU A 84 19.74 -9.22 3.55
N VAL A 85 21.03 -8.90 3.51
CA VAL A 85 21.56 -7.56 3.25
C VAL A 85 22.64 -7.61 2.18
N PHE A 86 22.80 -6.50 1.47
CA PHE A 86 23.85 -6.33 0.47
C PHE A 86 24.92 -5.39 0.98
N LEU A 87 26.17 -5.81 0.81
CA LEU A 87 27.35 -5.13 1.30
C LEU A 87 28.29 -4.82 0.13
N CYS A 88 29.19 -3.88 0.33
CA CYS A 88 30.28 -3.59 -0.59
C CYS A 88 31.58 -3.42 0.22
N ALA A 89 32.67 -3.91 -0.34
CA ALA A 89 34.02 -3.56 0.08
C ALA A 89 34.82 -3.29 -1.18
N GLU A 90 35.46 -2.12 -1.23
CA GLU A 90 36.17 -1.66 -2.44
C GLU A 90 35.25 -1.65 -3.68
N ASP A 91 35.59 -2.42 -4.72
CA ASP A 91 34.83 -2.63 -5.96
C ASP A 91 33.96 -3.90 -5.95
N LYS A 92 34.04 -4.70 -4.88
CA LYS A 92 33.32 -5.96 -4.72
C LYS A 92 31.98 -5.75 -4.04
N LYS A 93 31.01 -6.58 -4.47
CA LYS A 93 29.67 -6.63 -3.90
C LYS A 93 29.48 -7.98 -3.22
N TYR A 94 28.82 -7.94 -2.08
CA TYR A 94 28.53 -9.13 -1.30
C TYR A 94 27.05 -9.18 -0.96
N ALA A 95 26.53 -10.39 -0.81
CA ALA A 95 25.28 -10.62 -0.14
C ALA A 95 25.54 -11.43 1.12
N ALA A 96 24.93 -11.02 2.22
CA ALA A 96 25.03 -11.70 3.50
C ALA A 96 23.63 -12.13 3.96
N VAL A 97 23.47 -13.43 4.20
CA VAL A 97 22.27 -14.02 4.81
C VAL A 97 22.60 -14.40 6.24
N PHE A 98 21.87 -13.84 7.19
CA PHE A 98 21.93 -14.21 8.60
C PHE A 98 20.71 -15.05 8.96
N ARG A 99 20.90 -16.15 9.69
CA ARG A 99 19.84 -17.09 10.12
C ARG A 99 20.08 -17.57 11.55
N ARG A 100 19.02 -17.63 12.36
CA ARG A 100 19.08 -17.92 13.80
C ARG A 100 18.59 -19.31 14.18
N ASP A 101 17.74 -19.90 13.35
CA ASP A 101 16.97 -21.13 13.59
C ASP A 101 17.77 -22.43 13.41
N ILE A 102 19.09 -22.36 13.25
CA ILE A 102 19.90 -23.52 12.83
C ILE A 102 20.47 -24.23 14.05
N GLU A 103 19.85 -25.34 14.44
CA GLU A 103 20.36 -26.22 15.51
C GLU A 103 21.38 -27.24 15.03
N SER A 104 21.29 -27.71 13.79
CA SER A 104 22.30 -28.52 13.12
C SER A 104 22.86 -27.77 11.91
N ALA A 105 24.17 -27.48 11.94
CA ALA A 105 24.87 -26.93 10.78
C ALA A 105 24.88 -27.86 9.55
N SER A 106 24.14 -28.99 9.53
CA SER A 106 24.12 -29.92 8.40
C SER A 106 23.15 -29.49 7.31
N ASP A 107 21.92 -29.10 7.66
CA ASP A 107 20.82 -29.09 6.69
C ASP A 107 20.75 -27.77 5.92
N LEU A 108 20.86 -26.62 6.59
CA LEU A 108 20.97 -25.34 5.88
C LEU A 108 22.31 -25.21 5.16
N CYS A 109 23.42 -25.72 5.71
CA CYS A 109 24.68 -25.74 4.97
C CYS A 109 24.58 -26.61 3.71
N ALA A 110 23.81 -27.71 3.75
CA ALA A 110 23.49 -28.49 2.56
C ALA A 110 22.69 -27.65 1.56
N ALA A 111 21.62 -26.96 2.00
CA ALA A 111 20.80 -26.09 1.14
C ALA A 111 21.61 -24.92 0.54
N VAL A 112 22.45 -24.26 1.35
CA VAL A 112 23.40 -23.23 0.92
C VAL A 112 24.41 -23.79 -0.08
N GLY A 113 24.94 -24.98 0.19
CA GLY A 113 25.87 -25.66 -0.71
C GLY A 113 25.24 -26.03 -2.04
N GLU A 114 24.00 -26.51 -2.03
CA GLU A 114 23.22 -26.81 -3.22
C GLU A 114 22.89 -25.54 -4.00
N PHE A 115 22.40 -24.49 -3.34
CA PHE A 115 22.14 -23.19 -3.94
C PHE A 115 23.39 -22.62 -4.61
N SER A 116 24.51 -22.63 -3.88
CA SER A 116 25.81 -22.15 -4.35
C SER A 116 26.26 -22.91 -5.61
N LYS A 117 26.11 -24.24 -5.62
CA LYS A 117 26.41 -25.07 -6.79
C LYS A 117 25.47 -24.77 -7.96
N ARG A 118 24.17 -24.67 -7.71
CA ARG A 118 23.12 -24.42 -8.72
C ARG A 118 23.31 -23.08 -9.43
N HIS A 119 23.79 -22.06 -8.72
CA HIS A 119 24.01 -20.72 -9.24
C HIS A 119 25.48 -20.39 -9.55
N ASN A 120 26.40 -21.35 -9.37
CA ASN A 120 27.84 -21.15 -9.53
C ASN A 120 28.37 -19.95 -8.70
N MET A 121 27.89 -19.83 -7.47
CA MET A 121 28.29 -18.78 -6.54
C MET A 121 29.16 -19.37 -5.43
N PRO A 122 30.46 -19.06 -5.38
CA PRO A 122 31.30 -19.53 -4.29
C PRO A 122 30.88 -18.85 -2.98
N CYS A 123 30.51 -19.65 -1.98
CA CYS A 123 30.36 -19.16 -0.61
C CYS A 123 31.75 -18.87 -0.03
N LEU A 124 31.90 -17.75 0.67
CA LEU A 124 33.16 -17.39 1.31
C LEU A 124 33.40 -18.29 2.54
N GLU A 125 34.55 -18.97 2.57
CA GLU A 125 34.91 -19.87 3.69
C GLU A 125 35.04 -19.13 5.03
N PHE A 126 35.46 -17.86 5.00
CA PHE A 126 35.68 -17.04 6.20
C PHE A 126 34.72 -15.84 6.24
N THR A 127 33.58 -16.01 6.91
CA THR A 127 32.53 -14.98 7.02
C THR A 127 32.68 -14.04 8.23
N ASP A 128 33.79 -14.13 8.96
CA ASP A 128 33.97 -13.44 10.25
C ASP A 128 33.96 -11.92 10.13
N ALA A 129 34.57 -11.35 9.09
CA ALA A 129 34.52 -9.91 8.86
C ALA A 129 33.08 -9.40 8.69
N HIS A 130 32.28 -10.14 7.92
CA HIS A 130 30.88 -9.80 7.68
C HIS A 130 30.06 -9.96 8.96
N PHE A 131 30.31 -11.02 9.75
CA PHE A 131 29.68 -11.19 11.06
C PHE A 131 29.96 -10.00 11.99
N LEU A 132 31.24 -9.63 12.12
CA LEU A 132 31.67 -8.53 12.98
C LEU A 132 31.12 -7.18 12.52
N PHE A 133 31.09 -6.95 11.21
CA PHE A 133 30.46 -5.77 10.65
C PHE A 133 28.96 -5.72 10.96
N LEU A 134 28.24 -6.82 10.76
CA LEU A 134 26.79 -6.87 10.97
C LEU A 134 26.40 -6.82 12.45
N ILE A 135 27.16 -7.42 13.36
CA ILE A 135 26.86 -7.34 14.79
C ILE A 135 27.14 -5.96 15.39
N ASP A 136 28.07 -5.20 14.81
CA ASP A 136 28.34 -3.81 15.20
C ASP A 136 27.32 -2.85 14.57
N SER A 137 27.00 -3.07 13.29
CA SER A 137 26.09 -2.21 12.53
C SER A 137 24.60 -2.45 12.82
N LEU A 138 24.24 -3.68 13.19
CA LEU A 138 22.88 -4.13 13.45
C LEU A 138 22.78 -4.71 14.87
N ASP A 139 21.57 -4.85 15.40
CA ASP A 139 21.37 -5.32 16.77
C ASP A 139 21.10 -6.82 16.83
N LEU A 140 22.00 -7.65 16.29
CA LEU A 140 21.74 -9.08 16.08
C LEU A 140 21.26 -9.78 17.35
N PRO A 141 20.09 -10.45 17.33
CA PRO A 141 19.58 -11.16 18.49
C PRO A 141 20.38 -12.45 18.74
N LEU A 142 20.38 -12.90 19.99
CA LEU A 142 20.83 -14.26 20.32
C LEU A 142 19.81 -15.30 19.86
N ARG A 143 20.26 -16.54 19.71
CA ARG A 143 19.39 -17.69 19.40
C ARG A 143 18.35 -17.90 20.49
N THR A 144 17.13 -18.23 20.06
CA THR A 144 16.03 -18.57 20.96
C THR A 144 16.30 -19.85 21.74
N SER A 145 16.97 -20.82 21.12
CA SER A 145 17.38 -22.10 21.72
C SER A 145 18.78 -22.09 22.33
N LEU A 146 19.28 -20.93 22.78
CA LEU A 146 20.59 -20.85 23.40
C LEU A 146 20.67 -21.74 24.66
N ASP A 147 21.43 -22.83 24.57
CA ASP A 147 21.71 -23.69 25.72
C ASP A 147 22.72 -22.98 26.65
N VAL A 148 22.18 -22.35 27.68
CA VAL A 148 22.95 -21.63 28.70
C VAL A 148 23.91 -22.58 29.44
N ALA A 149 23.58 -23.87 29.59
CA ALA A 149 24.47 -24.83 30.25
C ALA A 149 25.68 -25.16 29.36
N VAL A 150 25.48 -25.36 28.06
CA VAL A 150 26.57 -25.53 27.09
C VAL A 150 27.44 -24.29 27.02
N LEU A 151 26.83 -23.10 26.97
CA LEU A 151 27.56 -21.83 26.99
C LEU A 151 28.41 -21.71 28.26
N LYS A 152 27.85 -21.99 29.44
CA LYS A 152 28.57 -21.98 30.72
C LYS A 152 29.71 -23.00 30.77
N GLY A 153 29.48 -24.21 30.26
CA GLY A 153 30.51 -25.26 30.21
C GLY A 153 31.65 -24.96 29.23
N SER A 154 31.42 -24.03 28.30
CA SER A 154 32.39 -23.61 27.27
C SER A 154 33.25 -22.41 27.67
N VAL A 155 33.00 -21.82 28.84
CA VAL A 155 33.76 -20.68 29.35
C VAL A 155 34.87 -21.17 30.29
N ASP A 156 36.11 -20.83 29.96
CA ASP A 156 37.24 -21.02 30.86
C ASP A 156 37.31 -19.88 31.88
N LEU A 157 37.15 -20.24 33.16
CA LEU A 157 37.20 -19.34 34.32
C LEU A 157 38.52 -19.45 35.10
N SER A 158 39.54 -20.12 34.54
CA SER A 158 40.84 -20.32 35.21
C SER A 158 41.58 -19.02 35.56
N ASN A 159 41.23 -17.89 34.93
CA ASN A 159 41.78 -16.59 35.21
C ASN A 159 40.81 -15.72 36.04
N ASN A 160 41.20 -15.37 37.27
CA ASN A 160 40.38 -14.58 38.19
C ASN A 160 39.89 -13.23 37.61
N LYS A 161 40.53 -12.69 36.57
CA LYS A 161 40.15 -11.41 35.94
C LYS A 161 39.43 -11.53 34.60
N ARG A 162 39.51 -12.69 33.92
CA ARG A 162 39.01 -12.85 32.55
C ARG A 162 38.36 -14.22 32.37
N ALA A 163 37.14 -14.20 31.84
CA ALA A 163 36.47 -15.38 31.33
C ALA A 163 36.77 -15.50 29.83
N VAL A 164 37.21 -16.67 29.38
CA VAL A 164 37.55 -16.91 27.97
C VAL A 164 36.51 -17.83 27.35
N LEU A 165 35.85 -17.36 26.29
CA LEU A 165 34.89 -18.14 25.49
C LEU A 165 35.47 -18.41 24.10
N ASP A 166 35.28 -19.59 23.53
CA ASP A 166 35.71 -19.79 22.15
C ASP A 166 34.93 -18.88 21.17
N PHE A 167 35.62 -18.24 20.21
CA PHE A 167 34.98 -17.30 19.30
C PHE A 167 33.91 -17.98 18.42
N ASP A 168 34.13 -19.22 17.97
CA ASP A 168 33.14 -19.94 17.15
C ASP A 168 31.94 -20.39 17.98
N ILE A 169 32.12 -20.61 19.28
CA ILE A 169 31.01 -20.80 20.21
C ILE A 169 30.24 -19.49 20.38
N ALA A 170 30.93 -18.36 20.60
CA ALA A 170 30.30 -17.06 20.73
C ALA A 170 29.49 -16.67 19.48
N LYS A 171 30.05 -16.85 18.28
CA LYS A 171 29.37 -16.63 16.99
C LYS A 171 28.12 -17.51 16.87
N ARG A 172 28.23 -18.81 17.19
CA ARG A 172 27.10 -19.76 17.17
C ARG A 172 25.97 -19.40 18.13
N CYS A 173 26.21 -18.60 19.16
CA CYS A 173 25.15 -18.11 20.05
C CYS A 173 24.22 -17.08 19.40
N TYR A 174 24.63 -16.43 18.30
CA TYR A 174 23.81 -15.48 17.55
C TYR A 174 23.06 -16.16 16.41
N GLY A 175 23.75 -17.02 15.66
CA GLY A 175 23.23 -17.68 14.47
C GLY A 175 24.35 -17.94 13.48
N ASP A 176 23.97 -18.35 12.27
CA ASP A 176 24.90 -18.53 11.16
C ASP A 176 24.80 -17.37 10.18
N ILE A 177 25.92 -17.09 9.52
CA ILE A 177 26.03 -16.10 8.47
C ILE A 177 26.71 -16.72 7.26
N PHE A 178 26.03 -16.60 6.13
CA PHE A 178 26.50 -17.06 4.83
C PHE A 178 26.74 -15.84 3.96
N VAL A 179 27.87 -15.82 3.26
CA VAL A 179 28.28 -14.67 2.47
C VAL A 179 28.76 -15.13 1.11
N TRP A 180 28.32 -14.43 0.07
CA TRP A 180 28.73 -14.66 -1.30
C TRP A 180 29.27 -13.37 -1.89
N GLU A 181 30.33 -13.48 -2.68
CA GLU A 181 30.73 -12.44 -3.62
C GLU A 181 29.77 -12.48 -4.82
N LEU A 182 29.11 -11.37 -5.12
CA LEU A 182 28.11 -11.30 -6.18
C LEU A 182 28.76 -11.19 -7.55
N VAL A 183 28.45 -12.16 -8.41
CA VAL A 183 28.90 -12.17 -9.81
C VAL A 183 28.05 -11.17 -10.62
N PRO A 184 28.65 -10.40 -11.55
CA PRO A 184 27.89 -9.53 -12.44
C PRO A 184 26.77 -10.27 -13.19
N GLY A 185 25.55 -9.73 -13.16
CA GLY A 185 24.38 -10.30 -13.84
C GLY A 185 23.58 -11.32 -13.02
N PHE A 186 24.06 -11.73 -11.84
CA PHE A 186 23.25 -12.53 -10.92
C PHE A 186 22.09 -11.70 -10.37
N ASP A 187 20.89 -12.27 -10.38
CA ASP A 187 19.76 -11.67 -9.69
C ASP A 187 19.89 -11.92 -8.18
N GLU A 188 20.47 -10.94 -7.48
CA GLU A 188 20.74 -10.99 -6.04
C GLU A 188 19.50 -11.31 -5.18
N ARG A 189 18.29 -11.14 -5.72
CA ARG A 189 17.03 -11.45 -5.04
C ARG A 189 16.73 -12.94 -4.95
N MET A 190 17.35 -13.77 -5.77
CA MET A 190 17.20 -15.23 -5.66
C MET A 190 17.72 -15.76 -4.32
N LEU A 191 18.58 -15.00 -3.64
CA LEU A 191 19.04 -15.31 -2.27
C LEU A 191 17.91 -15.22 -1.22
N LEU A 192 16.75 -14.64 -1.56
CA LEU A 192 15.56 -14.74 -0.72
C LEU A 192 15.16 -16.18 -0.43
N GLU A 193 15.49 -17.12 -1.33
CA GLU A 193 15.27 -18.54 -1.14
C GLU A 193 15.92 -19.01 0.16
N LEU A 194 17.17 -18.63 0.39
CA LEU A 194 17.93 -19.00 1.59
C LEU A 194 17.42 -18.31 2.86
N LEU A 195 16.68 -17.21 2.72
CA LEU A 195 16.03 -16.53 3.84
C LEU A 195 14.72 -17.21 4.25
N ILE A 196 13.95 -17.74 3.30
CA ILE A 196 12.64 -18.36 3.54
C ILE A 196 12.66 -19.90 3.53
N CYS A 197 13.78 -20.50 3.15
CA CYS A 197 13.95 -21.95 3.11
C CYS A 197 14.02 -22.51 4.53
N THR A 198 13.23 -23.54 4.80
CA THR A 198 13.26 -24.32 6.03
C THR A 198 14.42 -25.33 5.99
N PRO A 199 14.82 -25.91 7.14
CA PRO A 199 15.80 -26.99 7.15
C PRO A 199 15.42 -28.20 6.26
N ALA A 200 14.13 -28.42 6.03
CA ALA A 200 13.62 -29.48 5.15
C ALA A 200 13.68 -29.13 3.65
N GLY A 201 14.16 -27.93 3.28
CA GLY A 201 14.22 -27.47 1.88
C GLY A 201 12.93 -26.80 1.38
N GLU A 202 11.88 -26.73 2.20
CA GLU A 202 10.61 -26.07 1.84
C GLU A 202 10.73 -24.54 1.89
N LEU A 203 10.04 -23.81 1.02
CA LEU A 203 10.04 -22.34 1.00
C LEU A 203 8.83 -21.81 1.77
N ASN A 204 9.03 -21.17 2.92
CA ASN A 204 7.91 -20.73 3.75
C ASN A 204 8.00 -19.24 4.11
N LEU A 205 6.89 -18.51 3.90
CA LEU A 205 6.68 -17.21 4.53
C LEU A 205 6.31 -17.46 5.98
N SER A 206 7.13 -16.98 6.91
CA SER A 206 6.89 -17.21 8.34
C SER A 206 6.62 -15.91 9.08
N TRP A 207 5.75 -15.99 10.08
CA TRP A 207 5.48 -14.91 11.03
C TRP A 207 5.38 -15.47 12.46
N MET A 208 5.77 -14.68 13.45
CA MET A 208 5.59 -14.98 14.87
C MET A 208 5.17 -13.72 15.63
N ALA A 209 4.31 -13.89 16.63
CA ALA A 209 3.81 -12.80 17.48
C ALA A 209 4.95 -12.04 18.19
N LYS A 210 6.00 -12.75 18.60
CA LYS A 210 7.24 -12.18 19.13
C LYS A 210 8.29 -12.14 18.02
N SER A 211 8.20 -11.15 17.15
CA SER A 211 9.27 -10.87 16.18
C SER A 211 10.42 -10.12 16.84
N PHE A 212 11.62 -10.28 16.27
CA PHE A 212 12.82 -9.64 16.76
C PHE A 212 13.10 -8.38 15.94
N ASP A 213 13.49 -7.31 16.61
CA ASP A 213 14.02 -6.12 15.94
C ASP A 213 15.51 -6.37 15.67
N PHE A 214 15.88 -6.59 14.41
CA PHE A 214 17.29 -6.72 14.01
C PHE A 214 18.05 -5.38 14.06
N GLY A 215 17.42 -4.30 14.52
CA GLY A 215 18.07 -3.01 14.70
C GLY A 215 18.27 -2.25 13.39
N PHE A 216 17.51 -2.56 12.32
CA PHE A 216 17.59 -1.83 11.05
C PHE A 216 17.32 -0.32 11.20
N LYS A 217 16.67 0.10 12.28
CA LYS A 217 16.53 1.51 12.69
C LYS A 217 17.88 2.23 12.85
N ARG A 218 18.98 1.51 13.13
CA ARG A 218 20.34 2.09 13.23
C ARG A 218 20.93 2.45 11.87
N ALA A 219 20.40 1.90 10.79
CA ALA A 219 20.85 2.10 9.40
C ALA A 219 19.82 2.87 8.55
N VAL A 220 18.97 3.69 9.20
CA VAL A 220 18.00 4.55 8.50
C VAL A 220 18.74 5.51 7.57
N GLY A 221 18.25 5.62 6.32
CA GLY A 221 18.84 6.45 5.28
C GLY A 221 19.92 5.78 4.44
N VAL A 222 20.34 4.56 4.81
CA VAL A 222 21.32 3.78 4.03
C VAL A 222 20.62 2.91 2.97
N PHE A 223 19.48 2.32 3.35
CA PHE A 223 18.69 1.43 2.49
C PHE A 223 17.64 2.19 1.70
N SER A 224 17.42 1.78 0.45
CA SER A 224 16.31 2.31 -0.35
C SER A 224 14.98 1.75 0.14
N ASN A 225 14.93 0.44 0.40
CA ASN A 225 13.73 -0.24 0.86
C ASN A 225 14.08 -1.26 1.94
N VAL A 226 13.18 -1.43 2.90
CA VAL A 226 13.25 -2.47 3.92
C VAL A 226 11.99 -3.32 3.80
N PHE A 227 12.16 -4.58 3.42
CA PHE A 227 11.09 -5.54 3.17
C PHE A 227 10.93 -6.49 4.35
N ASP A 228 9.80 -6.38 5.04
CA ASP A 228 9.40 -7.29 6.11
C ASP A 228 8.56 -8.45 5.54
N ILE A 229 9.19 -9.61 5.37
CA ILE A 229 8.52 -10.82 4.88
C ILE A 229 7.55 -11.36 5.95
N GLY A 230 7.85 -11.12 7.23
CA GLY A 230 6.97 -11.47 8.34
C GLY A 230 5.67 -10.65 8.30
N LYS A 231 5.75 -9.37 7.92
CA LYS A 231 4.55 -8.53 7.68
C LYS A 231 3.66 -9.15 6.61
N LEU A 232 4.23 -9.59 5.48
CA LEU A 232 3.46 -10.24 4.42
C LEU A 232 2.73 -11.49 4.92
N CYS A 233 3.45 -12.38 5.62
CA CYS A 233 2.84 -13.57 6.21
C CYS A 233 1.73 -13.20 7.20
N LYS A 234 1.94 -12.19 8.05
CA LYS A 234 0.93 -11.70 8.98
C LYS A 234 -0.31 -11.15 8.26
N SER A 235 -0.13 -10.36 7.21
CA SER A 235 -1.24 -9.80 6.43
C SER A 235 -2.09 -10.87 5.76
N LEU A 236 -1.51 -12.03 5.42
CA LEU A 236 -2.22 -13.22 4.92
C LEU A 236 -2.96 -14.02 6.01
N VAL A 237 -2.57 -13.88 7.27
CA VAL A 237 -3.15 -14.67 8.39
C VAL A 237 -4.17 -13.85 9.17
N ARG A 238 -3.99 -12.54 9.26
CA ARG A 238 -4.83 -11.65 10.07
C ARG A 238 -6.33 -11.71 9.76
N PRO A 239 -6.78 -11.79 8.49
CA PRO A 239 -8.20 -11.99 8.18
C PRO A 239 -8.75 -13.34 8.69
N VAL A 240 -7.91 -14.38 8.71
CA VAL A 240 -8.25 -15.70 9.27
C VAL A 240 -8.39 -15.63 10.80
N GLU A 241 -7.45 -14.98 11.49
CA GLU A 241 -7.55 -14.72 12.94
C GLU A 241 -8.83 -13.96 13.27
N ALA A 242 -9.08 -12.86 12.56
CA ALA A 242 -10.24 -11.99 12.80
C ALA A 242 -11.57 -12.72 12.57
N ALA A 243 -11.64 -13.62 11.59
CA ALA A 243 -12.86 -14.38 11.31
C ALA A 243 -13.10 -15.53 12.30
N THR A 244 -12.04 -16.08 12.90
CA THR A 244 -12.11 -17.27 13.77
C THR A 244 -12.04 -16.96 15.26
N ASP A 245 -11.73 -15.71 15.63
CA ASP A 245 -11.39 -15.28 16.99
C ASP A 245 -10.24 -16.09 17.64
N LEU A 246 -9.44 -16.80 16.82
CA LEU A 246 -8.27 -17.54 17.25
C LEU A 246 -7.04 -16.64 17.23
N ILE A 247 -6.21 -16.78 18.27
CA ILE A 247 -4.92 -16.10 18.36
C ILE A 247 -3.88 -17.03 17.73
N VAL A 248 -3.31 -16.62 16.60
CA VAL A 248 -2.20 -17.36 15.99
C VAL A 248 -0.91 -16.79 16.57
N GLU A 249 -0.13 -17.61 17.28
CA GLU A 249 1.16 -17.19 17.82
C GLU A 249 2.27 -17.26 16.76
N SER A 250 2.13 -18.17 15.80
CA SER A 250 3.04 -18.32 14.67
C SER A 250 2.36 -18.90 13.44
N ALA A 251 2.81 -18.48 12.26
CA ALA A 251 2.31 -18.96 10.99
C ALA A 251 3.45 -19.28 10.02
N SER A 252 3.27 -20.29 9.18
CA SER A 252 4.20 -20.70 8.14
C SER A 252 3.42 -21.04 6.86
N ILE A 253 3.55 -20.21 5.84
CA ILE A 253 2.82 -20.34 4.57
C ILE A 253 3.79 -20.83 3.49
N GLY A 254 3.57 -22.06 3.02
CA GLY A 254 4.36 -22.69 1.98
C GLY A 254 4.19 -22.00 0.63
N LEU A 255 5.31 -21.77 -0.05
CA LEU A 255 5.42 -21.29 -1.42
C LEU A 255 6.05 -22.38 -2.28
N SER A 256 5.51 -22.54 -3.49
CA SER A 256 6.09 -23.49 -4.45
C SER A 256 7.36 -22.97 -5.13
N ARG A 257 7.56 -21.65 -5.19
CA ARG A 257 8.63 -20.98 -5.94
C ARG A 257 9.01 -19.64 -5.30
N VAL A 258 10.31 -19.36 -5.21
CA VAL A 258 10.81 -18.09 -4.65
C VAL A 258 10.59 -16.92 -5.61
N GLU A 259 10.57 -17.18 -6.92
CA GLU A 259 10.38 -16.17 -7.95
C GLU A 259 9.05 -15.44 -7.80
N TYR A 260 8.07 -16.09 -7.15
CA TYR A 260 6.80 -15.47 -6.85
C TYR A 260 6.95 -14.30 -5.87
N LEU A 261 7.69 -14.52 -4.79
CA LEU A 261 7.99 -13.50 -3.79
C LEU A 261 8.90 -12.40 -4.38
N VAL A 262 9.93 -12.79 -5.13
CA VAL A 262 10.86 -11.85 -5.79
C VAL A 262 10.09 -10.88 -6.70
N SER A 263 9.15 -11.40 -7.48
CA SER A 263 8.34 -10.61 -8.39
C SER A 263 7.34 -9.73 -7.65
N ALA A 264 6.68 -10.27 -6.61
CA ALA A 264 5.70 -9.55 -5.81
C ALA A 264 6.28 -8.29 -5.15
N LEU A 265 7.52 -8.34 -4.67
CA LEU A 265 8.14 -7.25 -3.92
C LEU A 265 8.71 -6.12 -4.80
N LYS A 266 8.82 -6.29 -6.13
CA LYS A 266 9.48 -5.30 -7.01
C LYS A 266 8.77 -4.96 -8.30
N ASN A 267 8.07 -5.91 -8.90
CA ASN A 267 7.58 -5.74 -10.27
C ASN A 267 6.27 -4.96 -10.34
N TYR A 268 5.65 -4.70 -9.19
CA TYR A 268 4.36 -4.03 -9.10
C TYR A 268 4.49 -2.71 -8.36
N ASN A 269 4.06 -1.63 -9.02
CA ASN A 269 3.92 -0.33 -8.40
C ASN A 269 2.45 -0.16 -7.97
N MET A 270 2.25 0.04 -6.67
CA MET A 270 0.93 0.15 -6.04
C MET A 270 0.82 1.50 -5.32
N PRO A 271 0.33 2.55 -6.00
CA PRO A 271 0.09 3.83 -5.35
C PRO A 271 -1.03 3.68 -4.31
N GLU A 272 -0.71 3.85 -3.02
CA GLU A 272 -1.69 3.71 -1.92
C GLU A 272 -2.92 4.62 -2.09
N GLN A 273 -2.75 5.78 -2.73
CA GLN A 273 -3.80 6.77 -2.96
C GLN A 273 -4.91 6.32 -3.93
N ASP A 274 -4.72 5.20 -4.64
CA ASP A 274 -5.67 4.72 -5.65
C ASP A 274 -6.59 3.59 -5.14
N VAL A 275 -6.57 3.28 -3.84
CA VAL A 275 -7.47 2.26 -3.28
C VAL A 275 -8.83 2.86 -2.92
N VAL A 276 -9.87 2.32 -3.54
CA VAL A 276 -11.26 2.72 -3.33
C VAL A 276 -12.10 1.55 -2.83
N PHE A 277 -12.98 1.80 -1.87
CA PHE A 277 -13.84 0.78 -1.29
C PHE A 277 -15.21 0.66 -1.98
N GLY A 278 -15.64 -0.58 -2.17
CA GLY A 278 -16.96 -0.95 -2.68
C GLY A 278 -18.09 -0.77 -1.66
N VAL A 279 -19.33 -0.62 -2.14
CA VAL A 279 -20.52 -0.74 -1.28
C VAL A 279 -20.63 -2.16 -0.74
N GLY A 280 -20.66 -2.31 0.59
CA GLY A 280 -20.71 -3.62 1.26
C GLY A 280 -19.33 -4.21 1.58
N GLY A 281 -18.24 -3.52 1.20
CA GLY A 281 -16.87 -3.97 1.39
C GLY A 281 -16.17 -4.23 0.04
N GLY A 282 -14.98 -4.81 0.09
CA GLY A 282 -14.14 -5.04 -1.07
C GLY A 282 -13.41 -3.78 -1.54
N VAL A 283 -12.36 -4.00 -2.32
CA VAL A 283 -11.45 -2.97 -2.82
C VAL A 283 -11.39 -2.94 -4.35
N CYS A 284 -11.19 -1.75 -4.90
CA CYS A 284 -10.86 -1.49 -6.29
C CYS A 284 -9.65 -0.58 -6.32
N PHE A 285 -8.58 -0.97 -7.00
CA PHE A 285 -7.36 -0.17 -7.08
C PHE A 285 -6.64 -0.37 -8.40
N ALA A 286 -5.92 0.66 -8.83
CA ALA A 286 -5.04 0.59 -10.00
C ALA A 286 -3.62 0.20 -9.57
N PHE A 287 -2.92 -0.52 -10.42
CA PHE A 287 -1.51 -0.84 -10.22
C PHE A 287 -0.80 -1.02 -11.56
N GLU A 288 0.52 -0.88 -11.56
CA GLU A 288 1.35 -1.07 -12.76
C GLU A 288 2.26 -2.28 -12.57
N GLY A 289 2.38 -3.12 -13.59
CA GLY A 289 3.24 -4.31 -13.56
C GLY A 289 3.77 -4.65 -14.94
N GLY A 290 5.09 -4.84 -15.07
CA GLY A 290 5.71 -5.19 -16.36
C GLY A 290 5.45 -4.17 -17.48
N GLY A 291 5.33 -2.88 -17.14
CA GLY A 291 5.03 -1.80 -18.08
C GLY A 291 3.57 -1.74 -18.56
N ARG A 292 2.68 -2.55 -17.98
CA ARG A 292 1.23 -2.53 -18.21
C ARG A 292 0.49 -1.93 -17.02
N LYS A 293 -0.69 -1.40 -17.27
CA LYS A 293 -1.59 -0.85 -16.25
C LYS A 293 -2.75 -1.81 -16.02
N PHE A 294 -3.09 -2.03 -14.76
CA PHE A 294 -4.15 -2.93 -14.35
C PHE A 294 -5.09 -2.27 -13.35
N ILE A 295 -6.32 -2.78 -13.27
CA ILE A 295 -7.22 -2.57 -12.15
C ILE A 295 -7.51 -3.91 -11.49
N ALA A 296 -7.31 -4.00 -10.19
CA ALA A 296 -7.78 -5.09 -9.37
C ALA A 296 -9.15 -4.74 -8.79
N LEU A 297 -10.06 -5.71 -8.76
CA LEU A 297 -11.42 -5.54 -8.28
C LEU A 297 -11.82 -6.75 -7.44
N SER A 298 -12.13 -6.50 -6.18
CA SER A 298 -12.78 -7.45 -5.28
C SER A 298 -14.27 -7.57 -5.62
N LEU A 299 -14.74 -8.81 -5.74
CA LEU A 299 -16.12 -9.13 -6.11
C LEU A 299 -16.95 -9.64 -4.93
N ARG A 300 -16.50 -9.39 -3.69
CA ARG A 300 -17.14 -9.84 -2.44
C ARG A 300 -18.66 -9.66 -2.38
N ASN A 301 -19.17 -8.56 -2.92
CA ASN A 301 -20.58 -8.17 -2.79
C ASN A 301 -21.49 -8.72 -3.90
N PHE A 302 -20.94 -9.40 -4.89
CA PHE A 302 -21.68 -9.87 -6.05
C PHE A 302 -22.01 -11.36 -5.93
N HIS A 303 -23.12 -11.78 -6.54
CA HIS A 303 -23.38 -13.22 -6.73
C HIS A 303 -22.64 -13.77 -7.93
N ASP A 304 -22.45 -15.08 -7.97
CA ASP A 304 -21.82 -15.81 -9.08
C ASP A 304 -22.45 -15.45 -10.45
N ASP A 305 -23.77 -15.24 -10.50
CA ASP A 305 -24.47 -14.85 -11.73
C ASP A 305 -24.21 -13.39 -12.17
N GLU A 306 -23.85 -12.52 -11.23
CA GLU A 306 -23.41 -11.15 -11.48
C GLU A 306 -21.93 -11.10 -11.85
N ILE A 307 -21.09 -11.92 -11.21
CA ILE A 307 -19.64 -11.99 -11.48
C ILE A 307 -19.36 -12.24 -12.96
N HIS A 308 -20.07 -13.18 -13.59
CA HIS A 308 -19.94 -13.42 -15.03
C HIS A 308 -20.35 -12.20 -15.89
N LYS A 309 -21.34 -11.43 -15.45
CA LYS A 309 -21.77 -10.21 -16.15
C LYS A 309 -20.74 -9.10 -15.97
N ILE A 310 -20.07 -9.00 -14.83
CA ILE A 310 -19.05 -7.97 -14.57
C ILE A 310 -17.94 -8.03 -15.60
N CYS A 311 -17.44 -9.20 -15.97
CA CYS A 311 -16.41 -9.32 -17.01
C CYS A 311 -16.86 -8.73 -18.35
N SER A 312 -18.13 -8.93 -18.73
CA SER A 312 -18.70 -8.32 -19.94
C SER A 312 -18.80 -6.79 -19.85
N GLN A 313 -19.13 -6.26 -18.66
CA GLN A 313 -19.23 -4.82 -18.43
C GLN A 313 -17.84 -4.16 -18.40
N MET A 314 -16.84 -4.83 -17.83
CA MET A 314 -15.45 -4.37 -17.88
C MET A 314 -14.92 -4.33 -19.33
N ALA A 315 -15.32 -5.27 -20.19
CA ALA A 315 -14.97 -5.24 -21.60
C ALA A 315 -15.56 -4.01 -22.34
N GLU A 316 -16.76 -3.53 -21.96
CA GLU A 316 -17.32 -2.26 -22.50
C GLU A 316 -16.42 -1.05 -22.17
N LEU A 317 -15.71 -1.11 -21.03
CA LEU A 317 -14.72 -0.12 -20.61
C LEU A 317 -13.34 -0.34 -21.23
N LYS A 318 -13.19 -1.29 -22.16
CA LYS A 318 -11.91 -1.74 -22.74
C LYS A 318 -10.94 -2.31 -21.70
N ALA A 319 -11.48 -2.83 -20.59
CA ALA A 319 -10.73 -3.51 -19.56
C ALA A 319 -10.93 -5.02 -19.70
N TYR A 320 -9.84 -5.74 -19.96
CA TYR A 320 -9.90 -7.18 -20.26
C TYR A 320 -9.36 -7.98 -19.10
N GLU A 321 -10.11 -9.00 -18.67
CA GLU A 321 -9.71 -9.85 -17.55
C GLU A 321 -8.38 -10.56 -17.85
N GLU A 322 -7.50 -10.58 -16.86
CA GLU A 322 -6.23 -11.27 -16.88
C GLU A 322 -6.16 -12.30 -15.76
N ASN A 323 -5.31 -13.31 -15.94
CA ASN A 323 -5.13 -14.32 -14.91
C ASN A 323 -4.47 -13.70 -13.68
N LEU A 324 -5.15 -13.77 -12.55
CA LEU A 324 -4.58 -13.39 -11.26
C LEU A 324 -3.46 -14.38 -10.89
N THR A 325 -2.23 -13.89 -10.86
CA THR A 325 -1.06 -14.70 -10.53
C THR A 325 -0.72 -14.60 -9.04
N ILE A 326 0.07 -15.55 -8.52
CA ILE A 326 0.49 -15.57 -7.11
C ILE A 326 1.31 -14.32 -6.75
N GLU A 327 2.14 -13.85 -7.68
CA GLU A 327 2.94 -12.63 -7.58
C GLU A 327 2.08 -11.40 -7.31
N CYS A 328 0.99 -11.24 -8.08
CA CYS A 328 0.03 -10.16 -7.87
C CYS A 328 -0.57 -10.23 -6.47
N VAL A 329 -1.05 -11.40 -6.06
CA VAL A 329 -1.69 -11.59 -4.76
C VAL A 329 -0.72 -11.28 -3.62
N LEU A 330 0.47 -11.85 -3.62
CA LEU A 330 1.49 -11.57 -2.60
C LEU A 330 1.82 -10.08 -2.53
N SER A 331 1.89 -9.41 -3.69
CA SER A 331 2.15 -7.97 -3.75
C SER A 331 0.99 -7.17 -3.16
N PHE A 332 -0.25 -7.57 -3.42
CA PHE A 332 -1.42 -6.93 -2.83
C PHE A 332 -1.44 -7.04 -1.30
N PHE A 333 -1.19 -8.23 -0.74
CA PHE A 333 -1.14 -8.41 0.72
C PHE A 333 0.02 -7.67 1.38
N TYR A 334 1.15 -7.52 0.67
CA TYR A 334 2.30 -6.78 1.18
C TYR A 334 2.00 -5.27 1.32
N ASN A 335 1.34 -4.70 0.31
CA ASN A 335 1.09 -3.26 0.22
C ASN A 335 -0.17 -2.84 1.00
N PHE A 336 -1.23 -3.65 1.01
CA PHE A 336 -2.55 -3.27 1.50
C PHE A 336 -2.97 -3.98 2.78
N ASP A 337 -2.07 -4.07 3.77
CA ASP A 337 -2.27 -4.81 5.04
C ASP A 337 -3.73 -4.85 5.54
N GLY A 338 -4.37 -6.01 5.44
CA GLY A 338 -5.73 -6.26 5.95
C GLY A 338 -6.88 -5.65 5.14
N LEU A 339 -6.65 -5.15 3.92
CA LEU A 339 -7.73 -4.66 3.05
C LEU A 339 -8.51 -5.78 2.37
N PHE A 340 -7.92 -6.96 2.21
CA PHE A 340 -8.59 -8.14 1.69
C PHE A 340 -9.18 -8.96 2.83
N ASP A 341 -10.39 -9.45 2.60
CA ASP A 341 -11.12 -10.24 3.57
C ASP A 341 -11.41 -11.65 3.03
N LEU A 342 -11.86 -12.51 3.93
CA LEU A 342 -12.33 -13.84 3.56
C LEU A 342 -13.62 -13.75 2.75
N SER A 343 -13.86 -14.75 1.92
CA SER A 343 -15.10 -14.80 1.16
C SER A 343 -16.30 -14.88 2.11
N PRO A 344 -17.47 -14.32 1.74
CA PRO A 344 -18.66 -14.33 2.61
C PRO A 344 -19.08 -15.73 3.08
N GLY A 345 -18.79 -16.77 2.30
CA GLY A 345 -19.05 -18.15 2.68
C GLY A 345 -18.29 -18.59 3.93
N TYR A 346 -17.02 -18.18 4.06
CA TYR A 346 -16.18 -18.50 5.21
C TYR A 346 -16.46 -17.59 6.41
N LEU A 347 -16.72 -16.30 6.19
CA LEU A 347 -17.09 -15.36 7.27
C LEU A 347 -18.36 -15.79 8.03
N ASN A 348 -19.31 -16.39 7.33
CA ASN A 348 -20.54 -16.91 7.95
C ASN A 348 -20.35 -18.29 8.60
N GLN A 349 -19.19 -18.94 8.41
CA GLN A 349 -18.90 -20.28 8.92
C GLN A 349 -17.46 -20.40 9.46
N PRO A 350 -17.08 -19.67 10.53
CA PRO A 350 -15.69 -19.68 11.03
C PRO A 350 -15.13 -21.07 11.34
N LYS A 351 -15.97 -22.00 11.84
CA LYS A 351 -15.56 -23.39 12.11
C LYS A 351 -15.02 -24.11 10.87
N ARG A 352 -15.58 -23.81 9.70
CA ARG A 352 -15.13 -24.39 8.43
C ARG A 352 -13.70 -23.95 8.10
N ILE A 353 -13.32 -22.72 8.45
CA ILE A 353 -11.95 -22.24 8.30
C ILE A 353 -11.01 -23.06 9.20
N VAL A 354 -11.39 -23.24 10.46
CA VAL A 354 -10.61 -24.04 11.43
C VAL A 354 -10.42 -25.47 10.93
N ASP A 355 -11.50 -26.11 10.47
CA ASP A 355 -11.48 -27.50 10.01
C ASP A 355 -10.70 -27.67 8.69
N GLU A 356 -10.84 -26.76 7.72
CA GLU A 356 -10.14 -26.84 6.42
C GLU A 356 -8.64 -26.54 6.53
N LEU A 357 -8.26 -25.66 7.47
CA LEU A 357 -6.88 -25.23 7.65
C LEU A 357 -6.12 -25.98 8.75
N ASP A 358 -6.80 -26.84 9.51
CA ASP A 358 -6.27 -27.42 10.77
C ASP A 358 -5.70 -26.30 11.68
N LEU A 359 -6.47 -25.23 11.86
CA LEU A 359 -5.99 -23.99 12.45
C LEU A 359 -5.71 -24.18 13.95
N SER A 360 -4.49 -23.83 14.35
CA SER A 360 -4.03 -23.85 15.75
C SER A 360 -3.15 -22.63 16.05
N GLU A 361 -2.66 -22.50 17.28
CA GLU A 361 -1.69 -21.45 17.66
C GLU A 361 -0.40 -21.48 16.81
N MET A 362 -0.03 -22.67 16.29
CA MET A 362 1.05 -22.89 15.33
C MET A 362 0.47 -23.32 13.99
N PHE A 363 0.33 -22.38 13.07
CA PHE A 363 -0.37 -22.57 11.82
C PHE A 363 0.59 -22.85 10.65
N LYS A 364 0.39 -23.94 9.91
CA LYS A 364 1.15 -24.25 8.68
C LYS A 364 0.21 -24.61 7.53
N VAL A 365 0.36 -23.97 6.38
CA VAL A 365 -0.53 -24.15 5.21
C VAL A 365 0.21 -23.89 3.90
N ASP A 366 -0.21 -24.49 2.79
CA ASP A 366 0.20 -24.02 1.46
C ASP A 366 -0.53 -22.72 1.07
N PHE A 367 0.17 -21.82 0.39
CA PHE A 367 -0.40 -20.56 -0.06
C PHE A 367 -1.70 -20.73 -0.86
N LYS A 368 -1.79 -21.74 -1.74
CA LYS A 368 -2.99 -21.95 -2.57
C LYS A 368 -4.19 -22.34 -1.75
N ASP A 369 -4.01 -23.14 -0.71
CA ASP A 369 -5.11 -23.57 0.14
C ASP A 369 -5.60 -22.42 1.02
N LEU A 370 -4.67 -21.60 1.54
CA LEU A 370 -5.02 -20.36 2.25
C LEU A 370 -5.75 -19.37 1.34
N PHE A 371 -5.25 -19.15 0.12
CA PHE A 371 -5.82 -18.15 -0.79
C PHE A 371 -7.24 -18.48 -1.24
N ARG A 372 -7.63 -19.77 -1.29
CA ARG A 372 -9.02 -20.19 -1.60
C ARG A 372 -10.06 -19.67 -0.61
N LEU A 373 -9.63 -19.27 0.59
CA LEU A 373 -10.53 -18.73 1.60
C LEU A 373 -10.92 -17.27 1.35
N TYR A 374 -10.10 -16.56 0.56
CA TYR A 374 -10.27 -15.14 0.30
C TYR A 374 -11.40 -14.84 -0.68
N GLU A 375 -11.89 -13.61 -0.62
CA GLU A 375 -12.85 -13.08 -1.60
C GLU A 375 -12.34 -13.20 -3.05
N ASP A 376 -13.27 -13.31 -4.00
CA ASP A 376 -12.93 -13.40 -5.42
C ASP A 376 -12.33 -12.06 -5.88
N LEU A 377 -11.05 -12.11 -6.24
CA LEU A 377 -10.28 -10.98 -6.73
C LEU A 377 -9.99 -11.17 -8.22
N ARG A 378 -10.37 -10.18 -9.02
CA ARG A 378 -10.09 -10.18 -10.48
C ARG A 378 -9.16 -9.04 -10.83
N ILE A 379 -8.33 -9.26 -11.83
CA ILE A 379 -7.49 -8.21 -12.42
C ILE A 379 -7.88 -7.99 -13.87
N PHE A 380 -7.85 -6.74 -14.29
CA PHE A 380 -8.18 -6.34 -15.66
C PHE A 380 -7.05 -5.49 -16.22
N ASP A 381 -6.55 -5.84 -17.40
CA ASP A 381 -5.62 -4.99 -18.14
C ASP A 381 -6.38 -3.78 -18.70
N ILE A 382 -5.88 -2.60 -18.35
CA ILE A 382 -6.42 -1.31 -18.74
C ILE A 382 -5.42 -0.52 -19.59
N SER A 383 -4.35 -1.16 -20.07
CA SER A 383 -3.31 -0.51 -20.89
C SER A 383 -3.86 0.11 -22.18
N ASN A 384 -4.97 -0.45 -22.71
CA ASN A 384 -5.68 0.08 -23.88
C ASN A 384 -6.89 0.95 -23.52
N ALA A 385 -7.25 1.04 -22.23
CA ALA A 385 -8.37 1.82 -21.76
C ALA A 385 -7.90 3.25 -21.48
N VAL A 386 -8.39 4.19 -22.28
CA VAL A 386 -8.14 5.61 -22.04
C VAL A 386 -8.90 6.02 -20.78
N ASP A 387 -8.19 6.58 -19.81
CA ASP A 387 -8.76 7.25 -18.65
C ASP A 387 -9.59 6.37 -17.70
N LEU A 388 -9.28 5.08 -17.61
CA LEU A 388 -9.97 4.21 -16.67
C LEU A 388 -9.35 4.30 -15.26
N SER A 389 -10.13 4.79 -14.29
CA SER A 389 -9.73 4.88 -12.89
C SER A 389 -10.61 3.98 -12.01
N PRO A 390 -10.16 3.63 -10.78
CA PRO A 390 -10.97 2.85 -9.83
C PRO A 390 -12.36 3.45 -9.60
N TRP A 391 -12.46 4.77 -9.45
CA TRP A 391 -13.75 5.48 -9.33
C TRP A 391 -14.66 5.30 -10.55
N LYS A 392 -14.11 5.34 -11.76
CA LYS A 392 -14.89 5.14 -12.99
C LYS A 392 -15.41 3.70 -13.09
N VAL A 393 -14.58 2.71 -12.72
CA VAL A 393 -15.00 1.30 -12.63
C VAL A 393 -16.14 1.15 -11.62
N LEU A 394 -15.96 1.62 -10.39
CA LEU A 394 -16.97 1.48 -9.34
C LEU A 394 -18.26 2.25 -9.67
N CYS A 395 -18.17 3.45 -10.24
CA CYS A 395 -19.33 4.20 -10.74
C CYS A 395 -20.09 3.40 -11.81
N HIS A 396 -19.36 2.84 -12.77
CA HIS A 396 -19.93 2.04 -13.85
C HIS A 396 -20.65 0.80 -13.31
N LEU A 397 -20.06 0.10 -12.33
CA LEU A 397 -20.71 -1.03 -11.68
C LEU A 397 -21.93 -0.58 -10.85
N ALA A 398 -21.83 0.52 -10.11
CA ALA A 398 -22.91 1.05 -9.27
C ALA A 398 -24.18 1.41 -10.05
N VAL A 399 -24.05 1.86 -11.31
CA VAL A 399 -25.22 2.17 -12.15
C VAL A 399 -25.86 0.91 -12.73
N ARG A 400 -25.10 -0.16 -12.96
CA ARG A 400 -25.55 -1.41 -13.59
C ARG A 400 -26.04 -2.47 -12.59
N PHE A 401 -25.36 -2.60 -11.47
CA PHE A 401 -25.61 -3.63 -10.48
C PHE A 401 -26.14 -3.01 -9.19
N ARG A 402 -27.31 -3.47 -8.74
CA ARG A 402 -27.96 -2.95 -7.53
C ARG A 402 -27.09 -3.11 -6.27
N ARG A 403 -26.24 -4.14 -6.22
CA ARG A 403 -25.32 -4.41 -5.10
C ARG A 403 -24.09 -3.54 -5.05
N ALA A 404 -23.73 -2.94 -6.18
CA ALA A 404 -22.65 -1.97 -6.23
C ALA A 404 -23.10 -0.56 -5.79
N ARG A 405 -24.36 -0.40 -5.36
CA ARG A 405 -24.93 0.87 -4.86
C ARG A 405 -25.75 0.65 -3.58
N SER A 406 -26.00 1.72 -2.85
CA SER A 406 -26.80 1.70 -1.62
C SER A 406 -28.25 1.27 -1.90
N ALA A 407 -28.79 0.41 -1.02
CA ALA A 407 -30.10 -0.22 -1.22
C ALA A 407 -31.28 0.76 -1.34
N PHE A 408 -31.15 1.98 -0.79
CA PHE A 408 -32.18 3.02 -0.86
C PHE A 408 -32.16 3.82 -2.16
N ILE A 409 -31.12 3.68 -2.99
CA ILE A 409 -31.01 4.38 -4.28
C ILE A 409 -31.88 3.63 -5.31
N PRO A 410 -32.98 4.24 -5.80
CA PRO A 410 -33.87 3.59 -6.75
C PRO A 410 -33.25 3.60 -8.16
N ASP A 411 -33.76 2.69 -9.01
CA ASP A 411 -33.28 2.53 -10.38
C ASP A 411 -33.47 3.80 -11.24
N SER A 412 -34.46 4.64 -10.90
CA SER A 412 -34.64 5.92 -11.56
C SER A 412 -33.44 6.85 -11.37
N ILE A 413 -32.87 6.93 -10.17
CA ILE A 413 -31.66 7.74 -9.90
C ILE A 413 -30.43 7.09 -10.51
N ALA A 414 -30.29 5.77 -10.41
CA ALA A 414 -29.20 5.06 -11.07
C ALA A 414 -29.21 5.26 -12.59
N SER A 415 -30.39 5.34 -13.21
CA SER A 415 -30.54 5.62 -14.64
C SER A 415 -30.11 7.05 -15.01
N LEU A 416 -30.39 8.06 -14.15
CA LEU A 416 -29.86 9.42 -14.34
C LEU A 416 -28.33 9.42 -14.25
N ALA A 417 -27.79 8.78 -13.21
CA ALA A 417 -26.36 8.67 -12.98
C ALA A 417 -25.66 7.94 -14.12
N HIS A 418 -26.27 6.90 -14.71
CA HIS A 418 -25.74 6.18 -15.86
C HIS A 418 -25.53 7.12 -17.06
N ARG A 419 -26.57 7.87 -17.45
CA ARG A 419 -26.49 8.81 -18.59
C ARG A 419 -25.43 9.87 -18.37
N LEU A 420 -25.32 10.39 -17.14
CA LEU A 420 -24.27 11.34 -16.79
C LEU A 420 -22.88 10.67 -16.85
N SER A 421 -22.71 9.47 -16.30
CA SER A 421 -21.41 8.79 -16.19
C SER A 421 -20.76 8.42 -17.53
N ASP A 422 -21.55 8.32 -18.59
CA ASP A 422 -21.08 8.04 -19.95
C ASP A 422 -20.55 9.28 -20.67
N LEU A 423 -20.75 10.48 -20.10
CA LEU A 423 -20.25 11.74 -20.65
C LEU A 423 -18.77 11.96 -20.29
N SER A 424 -18.08 12.73 -21.14
CA SER A 424 -16.65 13.06 -20.93
C SER A 424 -16.46 14.03 -19.77
N TYR A 425 -15.32 13.92 -19.08
CA TYR A 425 -14.87 14.81 -17.99
C TYR A 425 -15.75 14.82 -16.73
N VAL A 426 -16.68 13.89 -16.62
CA VAL A 426 -17.57 13.80 -15.47
C VAL A 426 -16.81 13.31 -14.22
N PRO A 427 -17.06 13.90 -13.03
CA PRO A 427 -16.44 13.46 -11.78
C PRO A 427 -17.05 12.13 -11.29
N HIS A 428 -16.53 11.01 -11.81
CA HIS A 428 -17.01 9.65 -11.46
C HIS A 428 -16.95 9.36 -9.96
N GLU A 429 -15.99 9.96 -9.24
CA GLU A 429 -15.89 9.83 -7.78
C GLU A 429 -17.17 10.32 -7.09
N ASN A 430 -17.57 11.59 -7.29
CA ASN A 430 -18.76 12.14 -6.63
C ASN A 430 -20.05 11.42 -7.05
N ILE A 431 -20.13 10.96 -8.30
CA ILE A 431 -21.28 10.15 -8.73
C ILE A 431 -21.31 8.83 -7.99
N TYR A 432 -20.19 8.11 -7.93
CA TYR A 432 -20.12 6.85 -7.20
C TYR A 432 -20.40 7.07 -5.71
N LEU A 433 -19.79 8.07 -5.07
CA LEU A 433 -20.04 8.43 -3.67
C LEU A 433 -21.50 8.79 -3.41
N SER A 434 -22.18 9.39 -4.39
CA SER A 434 -23.63 9.64 -4.30
C SER A 434 -24.44 8.35 -4.31
N LEU A 435 -24.07 7.38 -5.16
CA LEU A 435 -24.72 6.09 -5.28
C LEU A 435 -24.39 5.14 -4.12
N SER A 436 -23.23 5.30 -3.49
CA SER A 436 -22.75 4.50 -2.37
C SER A 436 -22.98 5.14 -0.99
N ALA A 437 -23.55 6.34 -0.96
CA ALA A 437 -23.86 7.06 0.27
C ALA A 437 -24.75 6.22 1.20
N SER A 438 -24.51 6.30 2.52
CA SER A 438 -25.34 5.62 3.52
C SER A 438 -26.68 6.31 3.80
N HIS A 439 -26.82 7.57 3.40
CA HIS A 439 -28.03 8.36 3.58
C HIS A 439 -28.26 9.34 2.43
N TRP A 440 -29.53 9.63 2.13
CA TRP A 440 -29.94 10.56 1.08
C TRP A 440 -29.32 11.96 1.18
N LYS A 441 -29.15 12.47 2.40
CA LYS A 441 -28.47 13.75 2.65
C LYS A 441 -27.05 13.75 2.07
N HIS A 442 -26.29 12.68 2.26
CA HIS A 442 -24.94 12.55 1.72
C HIS A 442 -24.98 12.37 0.20
N SER A 443 -25.90 11.52 -0.29
CA SER A 443 -26.13 11.35 -1.73
C SER A 443 -26.37 12.68 -2.43
N PHE A 444 -27.23 13.53 -1.88
CA PHE A 444 -27.51 14.88 -2.37
C PHE A 444 -26.26 15.77 -2.36
N LEU A 445 -25.48 15.78 -1.28
CA LEU A 445 -24.30 16.62 -1.14
C LEU A 445 -23.21 16.25 -2.16
N GLU A 446 -23.02 14.97 -2.46
CA GLU A 446 -22.03 14.54 -3.45
C GLU A 446 -22.40 14.99 -4.87
N VAL A 447 -23.68 14.87 -5.28
CA VAL A 447 -24.11 15.42 -6.58
C VAL A 447 -24.07 16.93 -6.58
N TYR A 448 -24.35 17.58 -5.45
CA TYR A 448 -24.21 19.03 -5.34
C TYR A 448 -22.78 19.48 -5.59
N ARG A 449 -21.76 18.74 -5.12
CA ARG A 449 -20.34 19.03 -5.42
C ARG A 449 -20.04 18.98 -6.91
N VAL A 450 -20.68 18.07 -7.66
CA VAL A 450 -20.60 18.04 -9.14
C VAL A 450 -21.12 19.35 -9.73
N VAL A 451 -22.25 19.86 -9.24
CA VAL A 451 -22.83 21.14 -9.67
C VAL A 451 -21.98 22.33 -9.21
N GLU A 452 -21.38 22.26 -8.03
CA GLU A 452 -20.46 23.26 -7.48
C GLU A 452 -19.21 23.43 -8.33
N GLY A 453 -18.65 22.32 -8.83
CA GLY A 453 -17.56 22.35 -9.82
C GLY A 453 -17.89 23.15 -11.08
N LEU A 454 -19.17 23.35 -11.38
CA LEU A 454 -19.66 24.12 -12.54
C LEU A 454 -19.98 25.59 -12.22
N TYR A 455 -19.73 26.09 -11.01
CA TYR A 455 -20.11 27.47 -10.62
C TYR A 455 -19.49 28.58 -11.46
N TYR A 456 -18.34 28.34 -12.08
CA TYR A 456 -17.77 29.29 -13.03
C TYR A 456 -18.59 29.43 -14.31
N PHE A 457 -19.28 28.36 -14.71
CA PHE A 457 -19.80 28.20 -16.06
C PHE A 457 -20.82 29.29 -16.42
N GLY A 458 -21.81 29.55 -15.56
CA GLY A 458 -22.84 30.55 -15.83
C GLY A 458 -22.28 31.96 -16.07
N TRP A 459 -21.23 32.33 -15.34
CA TRP A 459 -20.54 33.61 -15.49
C TRP A 459 -19.69 33.64 -16.74
N MET A 460 -18.86 32.61 -16.96
CA MET A 460 -17.94 32.55 -18.09
C MET A 460 -18.69 32.43 -19.42
N HIS A 461 -19.82 31.73 -19.44
CA HIS A 461 -20.69 31.67 -20.61
C HIS A 461 -21.25 33.05 -20.98
N SER A 462 -21.71 33.81 -19.99
CA SER A 462 -22.19 35.18 -20.18
C SER A 462 -21.06 36.10 -20.67
N LEU A 463 -19.87 35.99 -20.07
CA LEU A 463 -18.69 36.77 -20.42
C LEU A 463 -18.19 36.44 -21.83
N LYS A 464 -18.09 35.16 -22.17
CA LYS A 464 -17.72 34.65 -23.50
C LYS A 464 -18.61 35.25 -24.58
N LYS A 465 -19.93 35.26 -24.36
CA LYS A 465 -20.91 35.85 -25.28
C LYS A 465 -20.74 37.36 -25.40
N ALA A 466 -20.52 38.07 -24.28
CA ALA A 466 -20.33 39.51 -24.28
C ALA A 466 -19.05 39.95 -25.00
N LEU A 467 -17.95 39.20 -24.80
CA LEU A 467 -16.65 39.47 -25.41
C LEU A 467 -16.49 38.88 -26.82
N LYS A 468 -17.41 38.00 -27.24
CA LYS A 468 -17.26 37.16 -28.44
C LYS A 468 -15.94 36.38 -28.43
N SER A 469 -15.53 35.89 -27.25
CA SER A 469 -14.29 35.15 -27.09
C SER A 469 -14.38 33.76 -27.72
N THR A 470 -13.28 33.31 -28.31
CA THR A 470 -13.13 31.94 -28.83
C THR A 470 -12.73 30.93 -27.77
N LEU A 471 -12.30 31.41 -26.59
CA LEU A 471 -11.91 30.56 -25.47
C LEU A 471 -13.09 29.74 -24.93
N THR A 472 -12.78 28.58 -24.35
CA THR A 472 -13.77 27.79 -23.61
C THR A 472 -14.13 28.49 -22.30
N GLU A 473 -15.29 28.12 -21.75
CA GLU A 473 -15.75 28.64 -20.46
C GLU A 473 -14.75 28.32 -19.34
N HIS A 474 -14.10 27.15 -19.39
CA HIS A 474 -13.07 26.76 -18.43
C HIS A 474 -11.79 27.60 -18.60
N GLU A 475 -11.28 27.76 -19.83
CA GLU A 475 -10.11 28.60 -20.12
C GLU A 475 -10.32 30.06 -19.67
N LEU A 476 -11.51 30.61 -19.93
CA LEU A 476 -11.88 31.94 -19.44
C LEU A 476 -11.89 32.00 -17.91
N SER A 477 -12.41 30.97 -17.25
CA SER A 477 -12.37 30.91 -15.78
C SER A 477 -10.94 30.94 -15.26
N GLN A 478 -10.02 30.19 -15.87
CA GLN A 478 -8.63 30.15 -15.42
C GLN A 478 -7.95 31.51 -15.64
N GLN A 479 -8.09 32.11 -16.82
CA GLN A 479 -7.54 33.44 -17.08
C GLN A 479 -8.12 34.51 -16.15
N CYS A 480 -9.42 34.48 -15.84
CA CYS A 480 -10.02 35.42 -14.90
C CYS A 480 -9.52 35.20 -13.46
N LYS A 481 -9.32 33.95 -13.03
CA LYS A 481 -8.72 33.64 -11.73
C LYS A 481 -7.29 34.18 -11.64
N GLU A 482 -6.46 33.89 -12.64
CA GLU A 482 -5.05 34.28 -12.66
C GLU A 482 -4.84 35.79 -12.82
N SER A 483 -5.59 36.41 -13.75
CA SER A 483 -5.34 37.81 -14.13
C SER A 483 -6.14 38.83 -13.34
N ALA A 484 -7.31 38.44 -12.82
CA ALA A 484 -8.23 39.36 -12.15
C ALA A 484 -8.58 38.92 -10.71
N ALA A 485 -7.93 37.86 -10.20
CA ALA A 485 -8.25 37.27 -8.90
C ALA A 485 -9.75 36.96 -8.74
N TRP A 486 -10.41 36.58 -9.85
CA TRP A 486 -11.84 36.34 -9.84
C TRP A 486 -12.16 35.10 -8.99
N ALA A 487 -13.11 35.26 -8.07
CA ALA A 487 -13.67 34.18 -7.28
C ALA A 487 -15.20 34.22 -7.35
N HIS A 488 -15.81 33.05 -7.45
CA HIS A 488 -17.25 32.94 -7.54
C HIS A 488 -17.91 33.14 -6.17
N LYS A 489 -19.10 33.76 -6.13
CA LYS A 489 -19.95 33.80 -4.94
C LYS A 489 -20.98 32.68 -5.04
N GLU A 490 -20.94 31.69 -4.15
CA GLU A 490 -21.73 30.44 -4.26
C GLU A 490 -23.20 30.69 -4.64
N LYS A 491 -23.95 31.42 -3.79
CA LYS A 491 -25.39 31.70 -4.01
C LYS A 491 -25.70 32.37 -5.35
N ALA A 492 -24.87 33.32 -5.78
CA ALA A 492 -25.07 34.00 -7.05
C ALA A 492 -24.70 33.08 -8.23
N SER A 493 -23.73 32.21 -8.04
CA SER A 493 -23.18 31.35 -9.09
C SER A 493 -24.09 30.17 -9.39
N ILE A 494 -24.66 29.51 -8.37
CA ILE A 494 -25.68 28.49 -8.59
C ILE A 494 -26.92 29.06 -9.28
N SER A 495 -27.34 30.28 -8.91
CA SER A 495 -28.46 30.95 -9.58
C SER A 495 -28.14 31.24 -11.04
N LYS A 496 -26.94 31.76 -11.33
CA LYS A 496 -26.52 32.06 -12.70
C LYS A 496 -26.37 30.79 -13.56
N LEU A 497 -25.95 29.69 -12.94
CA LEU A 497 -25.85 28.39 -13.58
C LEU A 497 -27.24 27.86 -13.95
N PHE A 498 -28.18 27.85 -13.00
CA PHE A 498 -29.52 27.31 -13.21
C PHE A 498 -30.33 28.10 -14.26
N GLU A 499 -30.10 29.40 -14.42
CA GLU A 499 -30.69 30.21 -15.49
C GLU A 499 -30.41 29.66 -16.90
N LEU A 500 -29.32 28.91 -17.10
CA LEU A 500 -28.99 28.34 -18.40
C LEU A 500 -29.66 26.99 -18.67
N VAL A 501 -30.31 26.40 -17.67
CA VAL A 501 -30.95 25.08 -17.77
C VAL A 501 -32.45 25.27 -18.09
N PRO A 502 -32.94 24.75 -19.22
CA PRO A 502 -34.34 24.92 -19.59
C PRO A 502 -35.24 24.08 -18.67
N VAL A 503 -36.43 24.60 -18.34
CA VAL A 503 -37.38 23.93 -17.43
C VAL A 503 -37.75 22.52 -17.91
N VAL A 504 -37.80 22.29 -19.23
CA VAL A 504 -38.04 20.97 -19.85
C VAL A 504 -37.03 19.90 -19.39
N ALA A 505 -35.79 20.28 -19.08
CA ALA A 505 -34.77 19.35 -18.59
C ALA A 505 -35.11 18.80 -17.19
N MET A 506 -36.02 19.45 -16.46
CA MET A 506 -36.44 19.05 -15.11
C MET A 506 -37.72 18.20 -15.09
N GLU A 507 -38.36 17.95 -16.24
CA GLU A 507 -39.67 17.29 -16.32
C GLU A 507 -39.69 15.93 -15.62
N ALA A 508 -38.61 15.14 -15.73
CA ALA A 508 -38.50 13.82 -15.13
C ALA A 508 -38.57 13.81 -13.59
N CYS A 509 -38.20 14.92 -12.92
CA CYS A 509 -38.24 15.04 -11.46
C CYS A 509 -39.40 15.90 -10.94
N ASN A 510 -40.03 16.70 -11.82
CA ASN A 510 -41.14 17.61 -11.54
C ASN A 510 -40.95 18.39 -10.22
N PRO A 511 -40.04 19.39 -10.17
CA PRO A 511 -39.69 20.10 -8.95
C PRO A 511 -40.89 20.75 -8.23
N SER A 512 -41.94 21.10 -8.97
CA SER A 512 -43.19 21.67 -8.45
C SER A 512 -43.97 20.72 -7.55
N GLU A 513 -43.71 19.41 -7.61
CA GLU A 513 -44.34 18.39 -6.76
C GLU A 513 -43.52 18.05 -5.52
N ILE A 514 -42.32 18.61 -5.37
CA ILE A 514 -41.47 18.35 -4.19
C ILE A 514 -42.01 19.20 -3.04
N SER A 515 -42.50 18.56 -1.97
CA SER A 515 -43.25 19.25 -0.91
C SER A 515 -42.48 20.40 -0.26
N CYS A 516 -41.16 20.27 -0.08
CA CYS A 516 -40.31 21.32 0.50
C CYS A 516 -39.95 22.47 -0.46
N VAL A 517 -40.27 22.35 -1.75
CA VAL A 517 -39.92 23.33 -2.80
C VAL A 517 -41.17 23.96 -3.42
N LYS A 518 -42.29 23.22 -3.44
CA LYS A 518 -43.54 23.54 -4.13
C LYS A 518 -44.02 24.98 -3.95
N GLU A 519 -44.17 25.46 -2.71
CA GLU A 519 -44.69 26.81 -2.45
C GLU A 519 -43.76 27.90 -2.98
N LYS A 520 -42.44 27.69 -2.96
CA LYS A 520 -41.45 28.64 -3.49
C LYS A 520 -41.44 28.72 -5.01
N LEU A 521 -41.96 27.70 -5.70
CA LEU A 521 -42.06 27.63 -7.16
C LEU A 521 -43.43 28.02 -7.72
N LYS A 522 -44.44 28.13 -6.85
CA LYS A 522 -45.82 28.38 -7.24
C LYS A 522 -45.95 29.66 -8.08
N GLY A 523 -46.52 29.53 -9.28
CA GLY A 523 -46.76 30.64 -10.21
C GLY A 523 -45.54 31.11 -10.99
N LYS A 524 -44.35 30.53 -10.78
CA LYS A 524 -43.13 30.91 -11.49
C LYS A 524 -42.95 30.09 -12.77
N GLN A 525 -42.34 30.70 -13.79
CA GLN A 525 -42.04 30.05 -15.07
C GLN A 525 -40.64 30.46 -15.59
N GLY A 526 -40.11 29.68 -16.54
CA GLY A 526 -38.83 29.96 -17.21
C GLY A 526 -37.68 30.24 -16.24
N ASP A 527 -36.93 31.31 -16.48
CA ASP A 527 -35.76 31.69 -15.67
C ASP A 527 -36.12 32.03 -14.22
N GLU A 528 -37.33 32.54 -13.95
CA GLU A 528 -37.77 32.83 -12.58
C GLU A 528 -37.96 31.53 -11.79
N PHE A 529 -38.52 30.51 -12.44
CA PHE A 529 -38.65 29.18 -11.86
C PHE A 529 -37.29 28.58 -11.51
N MET A 530 -36.33 28.63 -12.45
CA MET A 530 -34.99 28.06 -12.25
C MET A 530 -34.19 28.80 -11.18
N ARG A 531 -34.27 30.13 -11.14
CA ARG A 531 -33.68 30.93 -10.06
C ARG A 531 -34.26 30.57 -8.70
N ALA A 532 -35.58 30.45 -8.61
CA ALA A 532 -36.24 30.05 -7.36
C ALA A 532 -35.78 28.66 -6.91
N LEU A 533 -35.76 27.68 -7.82
CA LEU A 533 -35.28 26.32 -7.54
C LEU A 533 -33.84 26.32 -7.03
N SER A 534 -32.94 27.04 -7.70
CA SER A 534 -31.53 27.16 -7.30
C SER A 534 -31.37 27.74 -5.90
N GLY A 535 -32.20 28.73 -5.55
CA GLY A 535 -32.20 29.36 -4.23
C GLY A 535 -32.61 28.38 -3.14
N VAL A 536 -33.61 27.53 -3.40
CA VAL A 536 -34.02 26.48 -2.46
C VAL A 536 -32.94 25.42 -2.29
N ILE A 537 -32.36 24.93 -3.39
CA ILE A 537 -31.28 23.94 -3.36
C ILE A 537 -30.07 24.46 -2.57
N TYR A 538 -29.68 25.72 -2.80
CA TYR A 538 -28.60 26.37 -2.07
C TYR A 538 -28.91 26.44 -0.56
N SER A 539 -30.11 26.89 -0.18
CA SER A 539 -30.53 26.93 1.22
C SER A 539 -30.50 25.54 1.86
N ILE A 540 -30.97 24.50 1.17
CA ILE A 540 -30.91 23.11 1.63
C ILE A 540 -29.46 22.68 1.88
N ARG A 541 -28.53 22.93 0.93
CA ARG A 541 -27.11 22.63 1.14
C ARG A 541 -26.56 23.38 2.34
N ASN A 542 -26.87 24.68 2.48
CA ASN A 542 -26.35 25.50 3.57
C ASN A 542 -26.81 24.97 4.95
N SER A 543 -28.10 24.63 5.08
CA SER A 543 -28.65 24.01 6.29
C SER A 543 -28.05 22.63 6.59
N ASN A 544 -27.61 21.90 5.55
CA ASN A 544 -27.00 20.59 5.72
C ASN A 544 -25.55 20.64 6.24
N VAL A 545 -24.80 21.70 5.88
CA VAL A 545 -23.39 21.89 6.19
C VAL A 545 -23.20 22.64 7.51
N HIS A 546 -24.02 23.66 7.79
CA HIS A 546 -23.90 24.45 9.02
C HIS A 546 -24.82 23.91 10.12
N GLN A 547 -24.22 23.39 11.19
CA GLN A 547 -24.96 22.86 12.37
C GLN A 547 -25.55 23.96 13.27
N GLY A 548 -25.31 25.25 12.97
CA GLY A 548 -25.85 26.39 13.72
C GLY A 548 -26.85 27.18 12.88
N ALA A 549 -27.95 27.60 13.49
CA ALA A 549 -28.89 28.53 12.87
C ALA A 549 -28.19 29.88 12.61
N HIS A 550 -27.66 30.07 11.40
CA HIS A 550 -27.37 31.42 10.95
C HIS A 550 -28.71 32.15 10.89
N ALA A 551 -28.82 33.25 11.63
CA ALA A 551 -30.07 34.00 11.86
C ALA A 551 -30.75 34.58 10.58
N THR A 552 -30.24 34.24 9.39
CA THR A 552 -30.69 34.80 8.11
C THR A 552 -31.20 33.77 7.11
N ASP A 553 -30.98 32.47 7.33
CA ASP A 553 -31.47 31.44 6.41
C ASP A 553 -32.74 30.78 6.93
N GLU A 554 -33.77 30.78 6.07
CA GLU A 554 -35.07 30.17 6.34
C GLU A 554 -34.91 28.65 6.47
N PHE A 555 -35.32 28.09 7.61
CA PHE A 555 -35.30 26.65 7.82
C PHE A 555 -36.26 25.96 6.84
N ILE A 556 -35.75 25.01 6.05
CA ILE A 556 -36.54 24.22 5.12
C ILE A 556 -36.67 22.81 5.70
N GLU A 557 -37.89 22.40 6.03
CA GLU A 557 -38.17 21.04 6.44
C GLU A 557 -38.12 20.10 5.22
N ILE A 558 -37.25 19.08 5.26
CA ILE A 558 -37.04 18.14 4.16
C ILE A 558 -37.54 16.76 4.59
N THR A 559 -38.64 16.31 3.99
CA THR A 559 -39.18 14.97 4.24
C THR A 559 -38.39 13.91 3.47
N ALA A 560 -38.46 12.64 3.91
CA ALA A 560 -37.76 11.53 3.26
C ALA A 560 -38.06 11.40 1.76
N GLY A 561 -39.31 11.67 1.35
CA GLY A 561 -39.73 11.63 -0.05
C GLY A 561 -39.21 12.79 -0.91
N CYS A 562 -38.68 13.86 -0.32
CA CYS A 562 -38.09 14.97 -1.07
C CYS A 562 -36.71 14.62 -1.62
N TRP A 563 -35.89 13.88 -0.87
CA TRP A 563 -34.48 13.67 -1.21
C TRP A 563 -34.22 13.01 -2.56
N PRO A 564 -34.91 11.93 -2.96
CA PRO A 564 -34.68 11.34 -4.27
C PRO A 564 -34.94 12.34 -5.39
N LYS A 565 -36.04 13.11 -5.30
CA LYS A 565 -36.41 14.11 -6.32
C LYS A 565 -35.40 15.26 -6.35
N LEU A 566 -34.97 15.77 -5.20
CA LEU A 566 -33.95 16.82 -5.11
C LEU A 566 -32.61 16.37 -5.70
N THR A 567 -32.17 15.16 -5.37
CA THR A 567 -30.94 14.55 -5.91
C THR A 567 -31.06 14.36 -7.42
N GLY A 568 -32.23 13.89 -7.89
CA GLY A 568 -32.53 13.76 -9.31
C GLY A 568 -32.45 15.08 -10.06
N CYS A 569 -32.98 16.17 -9.50
CA CYS A 569 -32.84 17.51 -10.08
C CYS A 569 -31.37 17.90 -10.26
N LEU A 570 -30.50 17.62 -9.27
CA LEU A 570 -29.06 17.92 -9.39
C LEU A 570 -28.38 17.09 -10.48
N PHE A 571 -28.72 15.80 -10.59
CA PHE A 571 -28.24 14.97 -11.69
C PHE A 571 -28.65 15.52 -13.06
N LEU A 572 -29.90 15.96 -13.21
CA LEU A 572 -30.41 16.54 -14.46
C LEU A 572 -29.71 17.87 -14.80
N VAL A 573 -29.41 18.71 -13.80
CA VAL A 573 -28.61 19.93 -14.00
C VAL A 573 -27.22 19.56 -14.52
N ALA A 574 -26.52 18.65 -13.83
CA ALA A 574 -25.19 18.23 -14.23
C ALA A 574 -25.20 17.61 -15.64
N GLU A 575 -26.10 16.66 -15.89
CA GLU A 575 -26.30 16.02 -17.20
C GLU A 575 -26.50 17.05 -18.31
N TYR A 576 -27.35 18.05 -18.10
CA TYR A 576 -27.56 19.09 -19.09
C TYR A 576 -26.27 19.83 -19.46
N PHE A 577 -25.43 20.17 -18.47
CA PHE A 577 -24.17 20.87 -18.74
C PHE A 577 -23.15 19.99 -19.46
N TYR A 578 -22.90 18.78 -18.95
CA TYR A 578 -21.92 17.87 -19.56
C TYR A 578 -22.34 17.42 -20.96
N CYS A 579 -23.64 17.32 -21.24
CA CYS A 579 -24.16 16.94 -22.55
C CYS A 579 -24.09 18.09 -23.56
N ASN A 580 -24.50 19.30 -23.18
CA ASN A 580 -24.65 20.42 -24.12
C ASN A 580 -23.40 21.33 -24.21
N TYR A 581 -22.50 21.25 -23.23
CA TYR A 581 -21.36 22.17 -23.11
C TYR A 581 -20.04 21.45 -22.80
N SER A 582 -19.85 20.24 -23.33
CA SER A 582 -18.67 19.40 -23.06
C SER A 582 -17.33 20.12 -23.27
N SER A 583 -17.22 21.00 -24.28
CA SER A 583 -16.01 21.79 -24.54
C SER A 583 -15.67 22.83 -23.46
N GLY A 584 -16.64 23.22 -22.64
CA GLY A 584 -16.48 24.20 -21.57
C GLY A 584 -16.29 23.58 -20.19
N MET A 585 -16.24 22.25 -20.09
CA MET A 585 -15.98 21.50 -18.86
C MET A 585 -14.49 21.52 -18.49
N PRO A 586 -14.13 21.39 -17.21
CA PRO A 586 -12.72 21.29 -16.82
C PRO A 586 -12.10 20.02 -17.41
N SER A 587 -10.85 20.11 -17.86
CA SER A 587 -10.12 18.93 -18.28
C SER A 587 -9.69 18.12 -17.04
N ARG A 588 -9.43 16.84 -17.23
CA ARG A 588 -9.11 15.94 -16.12
C ARG A 588 -7.76 16.25 -15.46
N ASP A 589 -6.84 16.88 -16.19
CA ASP A 589 -5.53 17.27 -15.68
C ASP A 589 -5.59 18.51 -14.76
N ASP A 590 -6.73 19.20 -14.73
CA ASP A 590 -6.93 20.46 -13.99
C ASP A 590 -7.66 20.30 -12.65
N VAL A 591 -8.13 19.09 -12.33
CA VAL A 591 -8.90 18.72 -11.11
C VAL A 591 -8.08 17.76 -10.27
#